data_AF-A0A2T2V8M7-F1
#
_entry.id   AF-A0A2T2V8M7-F1
#
_cell.length_a   1.000
_cell.length_b   1.000
_cell.length_c   1.000
_cell.angle_alpha   90.00
_cell.angle_beta   90.00
_cell.angle_gamma   90.00
#
_symmetry.space_group_name_H-M   'P 1'
#
loop_
_entity.id
_entity.type
_entity.pdbx_description
1 polymer ?
#
loop_
_entity_poly.entity_id
_entity_poly.type
_entity_poly.pdbx_seq_one_letter_code
_entity_poly.pdbx_strand_id
1 'polypeptide(L)'
;MSAVSSLPAPTDVSTNFSTFIEDFRERLRHVFRCRADADEVSTTRGLEPFMMREVQRASPLSVFIPEKYGGRGGHVRECQAVLEAASYESLALSLTLGINGALFLQPVAKYGRQEIKAGIFERFIEEKHMGGLMITEPDYGTDALNMQTSYAQREDGRYAVSGTKHWAGLTGWADFWLVTARQQRGGGSLGRDIDFFILDQDHPEQCVDVEERFHNLGLYAIPYGRNRVDVTVPETHKLEPESMGIKMMLDTLHRSRTEFPGMGMGFLRRIMDEAIAHCKDRLVGNTPLFERDQVKKRLSRIQAYFTTCSAMCAYASEHASTNNDLSTSTVPSNSVKAVVTDVMHDAAQSFLQLSGAQGYRLDHLAGRATVDSRPFQIFEGSNDVLYEQISQAVLKKMKKAKEKNLYDYLSEYERTSRAAERFQGRLDFEVDYQMPQRKLVDLGRAIGRVVSMDLVIELGDRGFREDLISNSLKVLKQDAEAILDTYQQKGVAGVVEDYMEDSSWLNYVV
;
A
#
# COMPACT_ATOMS: atom_id res chain seq x y z
N MET A 1 -5.67 -39.07 -24.17
CA MET A 1 -6.99 -38.90 -23.54
C MET A 1 -6.88 -37.70 -22.63
N SER A 2 -7.60 -36.63 -22.97
CA SER A 2 -7.59 -35.36 -22.25
C SER A 2 -8.16 -35.56 -20.85
N ALA A 3 -7.34 -35.41 -19.81
CA ALA A 3 -7.83 -35.18 -18.47
C ALA A 3 -8.43 -33.77 -18.46
N VAL A 4 -9.71 -33.67 -18.78
CA VAL A 4 -10.53 -32.52 -18.41
C VAL A 4 -10.52 -32.51 -16.89
N SER A 5 -9.57 -31.78 -16.31
CA SER A 5 -9.60 -31.41 -14.89
C SER A 5 -10.96 -30.76 -14.66
N SER A 6 -11.85 -31.46 -13.95
CA SER A 6 -13.11 -30.91 -13.49
C SER A 6 -12.79 -29.79 -12.52
N LEU A 7 -12.70 -28.57 -13.04
CA LEU A 7 -12.42 -27.38 -12.26
C LEU A 7 -13.52 -27.25 -11.19
N PRO A 8 -13.16 -26.96 -9.91
CA PRO A 8 -14.15 -26.81 -8.86
C PRO A 8 -15.13 -25.66 -9.18
N ALA A 9 -16.39 -25.83 -8.78
CA ALA A 9 -17.48 -24.88 -9.00
C ALA A 9 -17.14 -23.47 -8.49
N PRO A 10 -17.77 -22.41 -9.04
CA PRO A 10 -17.66 -21.05 -8.48
C PRO A 10 -18.08 -21.05 -7.01
N THR A 11 -17.35 -20.33 -6.15
CA THR A 11 -17.72 -20.20 -4.74
C THR A 11 -18.90 -19.23 -4.62
N ASP A 12 -19.99 -19.68 -3.99
CA ASP A 12 -21.16 -18.85 -3.73
C ASP A 12 -20.81 -17.73 -2.74
N VAL A 13 -21.17 -16.49 -3.06
CA VAL A 13 -20.90 -15.32 -2.22
C VAL A 13 -21.61 -15.43 -0.85
N SER A 14 -22.69 -16.23 -0.76
CA SER A 14 -23.38 -16.50 0.51
C SER A 14 -22.66 -17.49 1.44
N THR A 15 -21.52 -18.06 1.01
CA THR A 15 -20.72 -18.98 1.83
C THR A 15 -20.16 -18.26 3.06
N ASN A 16 -20.08 -18.95 4.20
CA ASN A 16 -19.42 -18.41 5.40
C ASN A 16 -17.98 -17.98 5.07
N PHE A 17 -17.53 -16.86 5.64
CA PHE A 17 -16.22 -16.30 5.33
C PHE A 17 -15.06 -17.27 5.60
N SER A 18 -15.12 -18.07 6.66
CA SER A 18 -14.02 -19.00 6.99
C SER A 18 -13.79 -20.01 5.87
N THR A 19 -14.86 -20.60 5.36
CA THR A 19 -14.81 -21.55 4.23
C THR A 19 -14.37 -20.84 2.95
N PHE A 20 -14.92 -19.66 2.67
CA PHE A 20 -14.54 -18.86 1.51
C PHE A 20 -13.02 -18.56 1.48
N ILE A 21 -12.45 -18.11 2.60
CA ILE A 21 -11.04 -17.74 2.65
C ILE A 21 -10.11 -18.95 2.58
N GLU A 22 -10.52 -20.09 3.13
CA GLU A 22 -9.79 -21.36 3.01
C GLU A 22 -9.78 -21.85 1.56
N ASP A 23 -10.93 -21.90 0.91
CA ASP A 23 -11.05 -22.25 -0.51
C ASP A 23 -10.21 -21.31 -1.40
N PHE A 24 -10.22 -20.01 -1.10
CA PHE A 24 -9.42 -19.03 -1.83
C PHE A 24 -7.92 -19.28 -1.67
N ARG A 25 -7.44 -19.55 -0.44
CA ARG A 25 -6.04 -19.89 -0.17
C ARG A 25 -5.61 -21.18 -0.88
N GLU A 26 -6.44 -22.22 -0.83
CA GLU A 26 -6.15 -23.48 -1.52
C GLU A 26 -6.08 -23.30 -3.03
N ARG A 27 -7.00 -22.51 -3.59
CA ARG A 27 -7.00 -22.18 -5.02
C ARG A 27 -5.75 -21.42 -5.43
N LEU A 28 -5.37 -20.39 -4.68
CA LEU A 28 -4.14 -19.64 -4.93
C LEU A 28 -2.91 -20.55 -4.89
N ARG A 29 -2.79 -21.41 -3.87
CA ARG A 29 -1.72 -22.40 -3.78
C ARG A 29 -1.68 -23.32 -4.99
N HIS A 30 -2.84 -23.83 -5.43
CA HIS A 30 -2.92 -24.70 -6.61
C HIS A 30 -2.47 -23.97 -7.88
N VAL A 31 -2.98 -22.75 -8.10
CA VAL A 31 -2.65 -21.92 -9.28
C VAL A 31 -1.15 -21.63 -9.34
N PHE A 32 -0.58 -21.09 -8.26
CA PHE A 32 0.78 -20.56 -8.25
C PHE A 32 1.88 -21.62 -7.99
N ARG A 33 1.55 -22.78 -7.42
CA ARG A 33 2.55 -23.79 -7.05
C ARG A 33 2.35 -25.18 -7.66
N CYS A 34 1.14 -25.52 -8.10
CA CYS A 34 0.87 -26.86 -8.65
C CYS A 34 0.64 -26.83 -10.16
N ARG A 35 -0.10 -25.83 -10.66
CA ARG A 35 -0.44 -25.69 -12.08
C ARG A 35 0.56 -24.81 -12.83
N ALA A 36 1.04 -23.75 -12.19
CA ALA A 36 2.19 -22.97 -12.63
C ALA A 36 3.37 -23.14 -11.67
N ASP A 37 4.54 -22.72 -12.13
CA ASP A 37 5.68 -22.39 -11.28
C ASP A 37 5.72 -20.86 -11.12
N ALA A 38 5.42 -20.37 -9.91
CA ALA A 38 5.44 -18.94 -9.61
C ALA A 38 6.80 -18.29 -9.87
N ASP A 39 7.89 -19.04 -9.71
CA ASP A 39 9.23 -18.52 -9.94
C ASP A 39 9.50 -18.36 -11.44
N GLU A 40 9.11 -19.33 -12.27
CA GLU A 40 9.21 -19.23 -13.73
C GLU A 40 8.30 -18.14 -14.29
N VAL A 41 7.01 -18.14 -13.93
CA VAL A 41 6.03 -17.17 -14.44
C VAL A 41 6.49 -15.74 -14.17
N SER A 42 7.08 -15.50 -12.99
CA SER A 42 7.53 -14.16 -12.60
C SER A 42 8.68 -13.59 -13.44
N THR A 43 9.35 -14.42 -14.24
CA THR A 43 10.40 -13.98 -15.18
C THR A 43 9.81 -13.39 -16.47
N THR A 44 8.52 -13.58 -16.69
CA THR A 44 7.78 -13.14 -17.88
C THR A 44 6.71 -12.12 -17.52
N ARG A 45 6.34 -11.27 -18.49
CA ARG A 45 5.42 -10.16 -18.22
C ARG A 45 3.98 -10.64 -18.11
N GLY A 46 3.27 -10.14 -17.10
CA GLY A 46 1.87 -10.46 -16.87
C GLY A 46 1.68 -11.72 -16.01
N LEU A 47 0.42 -12.14 -15.91
CA LEU A 47 0.06 -13.49 -15.46
C LEU A 47 -0.51 -14.24 -16.66
N GLU A 48 -0.30 -15.54 -16.68
CA GLU A 48 -0.94 -16.39 -17.66
C GLU A 48 -2.47 -16.25 -17.58
N PRO A 49 -3.21 -16.11 -18.69
CA PRO A 49 -4.64 -15.83 -18.66
C PRO A 49 -5.47 -16.82 -17.84
N PHE A 50 -5.02 -18.08 -17.70
CA PHE A 50 -5.71 -19.06 -16.87
C PHE A 50 -5.61 -18.75 -15.38
N MET A 51 -4.50 -18.16 -14.92
CA MET A 51 -4.27 -17.87 -13.50
C MET A 51 -5.28 -16.84 -13.03
N MET A 52 -5.44 -15.74 -13.78
CA MET A 52 -6.40 -14.70 -13.42
C MET A 52 -7.84 -15.21 -13.47
N ARG A 53 -8.20 -16.01 -14.48
CA ARG A 53 -9.53 -16.64 -14.56
C ARG A 53 -9.80 -17.54 -13.34
N GLU A 54 -8.84 -18.33 -12.91
CA GLU A 54 -9.03 -19.19 -11.73
C GLU A 54 -9.14 -18.38 -10.45
N VAL A 55 -8.30 -17.37 -10.26
CA VAL A 55 -8.40 -16.45 -9.12
C VAL A 55 -9.77 -15.75 -9.10
N GLN A 56 -10.25 -15.22 -10.22
CA GLN A 56 -11.54 -14.52 -10.32
C GLN A 56 -12.76 -15.43 -10.12
N ARG A 57 -12.64 -16.75 -10.36
CA ARG A 57 -13.73 -17.71 -10.08
C ARG A 57 -14.08 -17.82 -8.60
N ALA A 58 -13.15 -17.48 -7.71
CA ALA A 58 -13.44 -17.36 -6.29
C ALA A 58 -14.14 -16.04 -5.93
N SER A 59 -14.37 -15.14 -6.89
CA SER A 59 -14.97 -13.81 -6.66
C SER A 59 -14.31 -13.03 -5.51
N PRO A 60 -12.97 -12.91 -5.47
CA PRO A 60 -12.27 -12.30 -4.34
C PRO A 60 -12.67 -10.84 -4.10
N LEU A 61 -13.05 -10.11 -5.15
CA LEU A 61 -13.47 -8.71 -5.05
C LEU A 61 -14.84 -8.52 -4.39
N SER A 62 -15.62 -9.60 -4.21
CA SER A 62 -16.92 -9.54 -3.53
C SER A 62 -16.82 -9.03 -2.08
N VAL A 63 -15.67 -9.22 -1.41
CA VAL A 63 -15.43 -8.69 -0.05
C VAL A 63 -15.48 -7.16 0.03
N PHE A 64 -15.22 -6.46 -1.08
CA PHE A 64 -15.24 -4.99 -1.14
C PHE A 64 -16.61 -4.43 -1.56
N ILE A 65 -17.56 -5.30 -1.95
CA ILE A 65 -18.86 -4.90 -2.49
C ILE A 65 -19.92 -4.98 -1.37
N PRO A 66 -20.79 -3.97 -1.19
CA PRO A 66 -21.88 -4.04 -0.22
C PRO A 66 -22.85 -5.20 -0.46
N GLU A 67 -23.40 -5.80 0.60
CA GLU A 67 -24.33 -6.95 0.50
C GLU A 67 -25.55 -6.67 -0.38
N LYS A 68 -26.08 -5.44 -0.33
CA LYS A 68 -27.23 -5.02 -1.14
C LYS A 68 -27.00 -5.08 -2.66
N TYR A 69 -25.75 -5.25 -3.09
CA TYR A 69 -25.36 -5.42 -4.49
C TYR A 69 -24.77 -6.81 -4.76
N GLY A 70 -25.05 -7.81 -3.91
CA GLY A 70 -24.56 -9.19 -4.09
C GLY A 70 -23.14 -9.44 -3.60
N GLY A 71 -22.52 -8.48 -2.89
CA GLY A 71 -21.20 -8.65 -2.27
C GLY A 71 -21.25 -9.20 -0.84
N ARG A 72 -20.12 -9.12 -0.14
CA ARG A 72 -19.96 -9.60 1.25
C ARG A 72 -19.91 -8.48 2.30
N GLY A 73 -20.36 -7.28 1.94
CA GLY A 73 -20.61 -6.21 2.90
C GLY A 73 -19.48 -5.22 3.13
N GLY A 74 -18.33 -5.34 2.46
CA GLY A 74 -17.24 -4.37 2.65
C GLY A 74 -16.57 -4.45 4.02
N HIS A 75 -16.65 -5.61 4.69
CA HIS A 75 -16.02 -5.80 6.00
C HIS A 75 -14.50 -5.76 5.87
N VAL A 76 -13.86 -4.72 6.41
CA VAL A 76 -12.42 -4.50 6.26
C VAL A 76 -11.58 -5.72 6.66
N ARG A 77 -11.95 -6.44 7.72
CA ARG A 77 -11.26 -7.69 8.10
C ARG A 77 -11.25 -8.76 6.99
N GLU A 78 -12.33 -8.87 6.22
CA GLU A 78 -12.45 -9.82 5.11
C GLU A 78 -11.64 -9.34 3.91
N CYS A 79 -11.66 -8.03 3.64
CA CYS A 79 -10.78 -7.40 2.66
C CYS A 79 -9.29 -7.67 2.97
N GLN A 80 -8.86 -7.41 4.21
CA GLN A 80 -7.49 -7.65 4.66
C GLN A 80 -7.08 -9.11 4.50
N ALA A 81 -7.95 -10.06 4.85
CA ALA A 81 -7.66 -11.49 4.75
C ALA A 81 -7.55 -11.98 3.29
N VAL A 82 -8.35 -11.45 2.36
CA VAL A 82 -8.21 -11.72 0.91
C VAL A 82 -6.89 -11.18 0.38
N LEU A 83 -6.52 -9.95 0.74
CA LEU A 83 -5.25 -9.35 0.34
C LEU A 83 -4.06 -10.13 0.91
N GLU A 84 -4.14 -10.57 2.16
CA GLU A 84 -3.14 -11.43 2.82
C GLU A 84 -2.96 -12.75 2.08
N ALA A 85 -4.07 -13.45 1.78
CA ALA A 85 -4.03 -14.72 1.06
C ALA A 85 -3.35 -14.56 -0.31
N ALA A 86 -3.71 -13.53 -1.07
CA ALA A 86 -3.11 -13.23 -2.36
C ALA A 86 -1.61 -12.89 -2.23
N SER A 87 -1.24 -12.06 -1.26
CA SER A 87 0.13 -11.56 -1.10
C SER A 87 1.13 -12.66 -0.69
N TYR A 88 0.63 -13.69 -0.01
CA TYR A 88 1.45 -14.87 0.31
C TYR A 88 1.95 -15.64 -0.92
N GLU A 89 1.19 -15.60 -2.02
CA GLU A 89 1.58 -16.21 -3.30
C GLU A 89 2.18 -15.20 -4.28
N SER A 90 1.60 -14.00 -4.38
CA SER A 90 2.04 -12.95 -5.29
C SER A 90 1.67 -11.56 -4.76
N LEU A 91 2.69 -10.77 -4.41
CA LEU A 91 2.50 -9.37 -4.01
C LEU A 91 1.83 -8.55 -5.12
N ALA A 92 2.16 -8.83 -6.39
CA ALA A 92 1.55 -8.16 -7.53
C ALA A 92 0.06 -8.50 -7.66
N LEU A 93 -0.36 -9.77 -7.47
CA LEU A 93 -1.78 -10.12 -7.46
C LEU A 93 -2.52 -9.43 -6.32
N SER A 94 -1.92 -9.39 -5.12
CA SER A 94 -2.52 -8.69 -3.98
C SER A 94 -2.71 -7.20 -4.27
N LEU A 95 -1.73 -6.54 -4.88
CA LEU A 95 -1.85 -5.15 -5.31
C LEU A 95 -2.93 -4.98 -6.40
N THR A 96 -3.04 -5.90 -7.37
CA THR A 96 -4.15 -5.88 -8.34
C THR A 96 -5.51 -5.92 -7.63
N LEU A 97 -5.69 -6.80 -6.64
CA LEU A 97 -6.93 -6.85 -5.86
C LEU A 97 -7.14 -5.59 -5.02
N GLY A 98 -6.07 -5.01 -4.46
CA GLY A 98 -6.11 -3.76 -3.71
C GLY A 98 -6.50 -2.55 -4.57
N ILE A 99 -5.98 -2.45 -5.81
CA ILE A 99 -6.36 -1.40 -6.77
C ILE A 99 -7.86 -1.50 -7.08
N ASN A 100 -8.35 -2.70 -7.37
CA ASN A 100 -9.77 -2.92 -7.64
C ASN A 100 -10.65 -2.63 -6.43
N GLY A 101 -10.29 -3.20 -5.27
CA GLY A 101 -11.09 -3.13 -4.05
C GLY A 101 -11.04 -1.76 -3.37
N ALA A 102 -9.86 -1.37 -2.92
CA ALA A 102 -9.67 -0.18 -2.09
C ALA A 102 -9.64 1.12 -2.89
N LEU A 103 -9.15 1.11 -4.14
CA LEU A 103 -9.00 2.33 -4.95
C LEU A 103 -10.13 2.57 -5.95
N PHE A 104 -10.95 1.56 -6.24
CA PHE A 104 -12.10 1.70 -7.13
C PHE A 104 -13.43 1.37 -6.43
N LEU A 105 -13.62 0.13 -5.98
CA LEU A 105 -14.91 -0.33 -5.45
C LEU A 105 -15.34 0.41 -4.19
N GLN A 106 -14.43 0.65 -3.24
CA GLN A 106 -14.75 1.38 -2.01
C GLN A 106 -15.13 2.86 -2.25
N PRO A 107 -14.36 3.65 -3.04
CA PRO A 107 -14.79 5.01 -3.41
C PRO A 107 -16.12 5.04 -4.15
N VAL A 108 -16.37 4.10 -5.07
CA VAL A 108 -17.67 3.98 -5.74
C VAL A 108 -18.78 3.65 -4.74
N ALA A 109 -18.54 2.73 -3.80
CA ALA A 109 -19.51 2.37 -2.77
C ALA A 109 -19.88 3.56 -1.88
N LYS A 110 -18.89 4.35 -1.47
CA LYS A 110 -19.07 5.50 -0.58
C LYS A 110 -19.64 6.73 -1.32
N TYR A 111 -19.04 7.11 -2.44
CA TYR A 111 -19.27 8.40 -3.09
C TYR A 111 -19.93 8.32 -4.47
N GLY A 112 -20.12 7.12 -5.03
CA GLY A 112 -20.88 6.98 -6.28
C GLY A 112 -22.33 7.43 -6.12
N ARG A 113 -22.96 7.86 -7.22
CA ARG A 113 -24.41 8.11 -7.22
C ARG A 113 -25.18 6.78 -7.20
N GLN A 114 -26.37 6.78 -6.61
CA GLN A 114 -27.13 5.55 -6.40
C GLN A 114 -27.55 4.87 -7.73
N GLU A 115 -27.75 5.65 -8.79
CA GLU A 115 -28.23 5.23 -10.11
C GLU A 115 -27.24 4.34 -10.86
N ILE A 116 -25.93 4.49 -10.60
CA ILE A 116 -24.88 3.76 -11.33
C ILE A 116 -24.26 2.60 -10.53
N LYS A 117 -24.42 2.60 -9.19
CA LYS A 117 -23.78 1.60 -8.32
C LYS A 117 -24.16 0.18 -8.68
N ALA A 118 -25.45 -0.10 -8.88
CA ALA A 118 -25.95 -1.46 -9.10
C ALA A 118 -25.31 -2.11 -10.33
N GLY A 119 -25.35 -1.43 -11.48
CA GLY A 119 -24.78 -1.95 -12.73
C GLY A 119 -23.25 -2.06 -12.72
N ILE A 120 -22.54 -1.20 -11.98
CA ILE A 120 -21.08 -1.36 -11.82
C ILE A 120 -20.78 -2.59 -10.96
N PHE A 121 -21.41 -2.73 -9.79
CA PHE A 121 -21.13 -3.85 -8.89
C PHE A 121 -21.54 -5.20 -9.48
N GLU A 122 -22.65 -5.25 -10.23
CA GLU A 122 -23.07 -6.43 -10.98
C GLU A 122 -21.99 -6.89 -11.97
N ARG A 123 -21.41 -5.97 -12.76
CA ARG A 123 -20.32 -6.30 -13.71
C ARG A 123 -19.04 -6.81 -13.02
N PHE A 124 -18.72 -6.32 -11.82
CA PHE A 124 -17.61 -6.88 -11.05
C PHE A 124 -17.89 -8.31 -10.55
N ILE A 125 -19.15 -8.61 -10.21
CA ILE A 125 -19.54 -9.94 -9.71
C ILE A 125 -19.68 -10.93 -10.87
N GLU A 126 -20.42 -10.58 -11.91
CA GLU A 126 -20.81 -11.52 -12.98
C GLU A 126 -19.75 -11.56 -14.09
N GLU A 127 -19.28 -10.40 -14.52
CA GLU A 127 -18.39 -10.25 -15.69
C GLU A 127 -16.91 -10.21 -15.30
N LYS A 128 -16.61 -10.15 -13.99
CA LYS A 128 -15.24 -10.08 -13.43
C LYS A 128 -14.45 -8.88 -13.92
N HIS A 129 -15.15 -7.77 -14.16
CA HIS A 129 -14.54 -6.50 -14.54
C HIS A 129 -13.51 -6.03 -13.52
N MET A 130 -12.58 -5.22 -14.01
CA MET A 130 -11.55 -4.57 -13.22
C MET A 130 -11.72 -3.05 -13.24
N GLY A 131 -11.31 -2.42 -12.15
CA GLY A 131 -11.29 -0.98 -11.98
C GLY A 131 -9.92 -0.49 -11.53
N GLY A 132 -9.63 0.77 -11.80
CA GLY A 132 -8.42 1.45 -11.32
C GLY A 132 -8.65 2.92 -10.99
N LEU A 133 -7.60 3.56 -10.47
CA LEU A 133 -7.60 4.96 -10.06
C LEU A 133 -6.49 5.72 -10.78
N MET A 134 -6.82 6.89 -11.33
CA MET A 134 -5.89 7.77 -12.02
C MET A 134 -5.79 9.14 -11.33
N ILE A 135 -4.71 9.33 -10.56
CA ILE A 135 -4.37 10.61 -9.93
C ILE A 135 -3.18 11.26 -10.63
N THR A 136 -2.06 10.52 -10.66
CA THR A 136 -0.73 10.99 -11.06
C THR A 136 -0.65 11.43 -12.51
N GLU A 137 0.06 12.52 -12.75
CA GLU A 137 0.36 13.08 -14.08
C GLU A 137 1.87 13.24 -14.26
N PRO A 138 2.40 13.33 -15.51
CA PRO A 138 3.83 13.43 -15.79
C PRO A 138 4.63 14.37 -14.88
N ASP A 139 4.10 15.56 -14.64
CA ASP A 139 4.75 16.60 -13.83
C ASP A 139 4.15 16.74 -12.41
N TYR A 140 3.12 15.94 -12.07
CA TYR A 140 2.34 16.06 -10.83
C TYR A 140 2.17 14.70 -10.14
N GLY A 141 3.22 14.29 -9.42
CA GLY A 141 3.21 13.13 -8.52
C GLY A 141 2.86 13.52 -7.09
N THR A 142 3.88 13.88 -6.30
CA THR A 142 3.72 14.39 -4.93
C THR A 142 2.83 15.62 -4.88
N ASP A 143 2.93 16.50 -5.89
CA ASP A 143 2.11 17.71 -6.00
C ASP A 143 0.78 17.48 -6.73
N ALA A 144 0.09 16.39 -6.37
CA ALA A 144 -1.17 15.99 -7.01
C ALA A 144 -2.26 17.08 -6.90
N LEU A 145 -2.20 17.97 -5.90
CA LEU A 145 -3.18 19.05 -5.75
C LEU A 145 -3.12 20.09 -6.88
N ASN A 146 -1.99 20.18 -7.58
CA ASN A 146 -1.78 21.08 -8.69
C ASN A 146 -1.86 20.38 -10.06
N MET A 147 -2.46 19.19 -10.12
CA MET A 147 -2.72 18.47 -11.38
C MET A 147 -3.40 19.35 -12.44
N GLN A 148 -3.24 19.00 -13.71
CA GLN A 148 -3.72 19.75 -14.88
C GLN A 148 -4.88 19.08 -15.61
N THR A 149 -5.16 17.79 -15.35
CA THR A 149 -6.39 17.16 -15.86
C THR A 149 -7.60 17.97 -15.41
N SER A 150 -8.44 18.33 -16.38
CA SER A 150 -9.50 19.29 -16.19
C SER A 150 -10.84 18.74 -16.65
N TYR A 151 -11.92 19.34 -16.16
CA TYR A 151 -13.27 19.05 -16.64
C TYR A 151 -14.10 20.32 -16.83
N ALA A 152 -15.02 20.28 -17.78
CA ALA A 152 -16.00 21.33 -18.04
C ALA A 152 -17.40 20.73 -18.21
N GLN A 153 -18.42 21.41 -17.69
CA GLN A 153 -19.81 21.00 -17.91
C GLN A 153 -20.26 21.51 -19.29
N ARG A 154 -20.86 20.63 -20.08
CA ARG A 154 -21.42 20.91 -21.41
C ARG A 154 -22.86 21.40 -21.29
N GLU A 155 -23.36 22.00 -22.36
CA GLU A 155 -24.77 22.49 -22.43
C GLU A 155 -25.80 21.36 -22.27
N ASP A 156 -25.45 20.14 -22.66
CA ASP A 156 -26.28 18.93 -22.53
C ASP A 156 -26.23 18.30 -21.12
N GLY A 157 -25.56 18.96 -20.16
CA GLY A 157 -25.42 18.51 -18.77
C GLY A 157 -24.30 17.49 -18.54
N ARG A 158 -23.66 16.97 -19.59
CA ARG A 158 -22.53 16.03 -19.48
C ARG A 158 -21.23 16.76 -19.12
N TYR A 159 -20.21 16.01 -18.71
CA TYR A 159 -18.88 16.54 -18.45
C TYR A 159 -17.90 16.11 -19.52
N ALA A 160 -17.17 17.07 -20.10
CA ALA A 160 -15.96 16.81 -20.86
C ALA A 160 -14.78 16.77 -19.89
N VAL A 161 -13.97 15.70 -19.91
CA VAL A 161 -12.79 15.53 -19.06
C VAL A 161 -11.57 15.33 -19.96
N SER A 162 -10.53 16.14 -19.77
CA SER A 162 -9.34 16.13 -20.63
C SER A 162 -8.05 16.28 -19.83
N GLY A 163 -7.03 15.48 -20.17
CA GLY A 163 -5.72 15.52 -19.54
C GLY A 163 -4.82 14.32 -19.87
N THR A 164 -3.76 14.17 -19.09
CA THR A 164 -2.81 13.04 -19.23
C THR A 164 -2.52 12.47 -17.85
N LYS A 165 -2.73 11.16 -17.72
CA LYS A 165 -2.49 10.40 -16.50
C LYS A 165 -1.38 9.39 -16.74
N HIS A 166 -0.61 9.04 -15.73
CA HIS A 166 0.39 7.97 -15.86
C HIS A 166 0.54 7.16 -14.58
N TRP A 167 1.21 6.01 -14.67
CA TRP A 167 1.44 5.08 -13.56
C TRP A 167 0.17 4.53 -12.90
N ALA A 168 -0.98 4.66 -13.55
CA ALA A 168 -2.21 3.99 -13.15
C ALA A 168 -2.03 2.48 -13.35
N GLY A 169 -2.02 1.71 -12.26
CA GLY A 169 -1.94 0.26 -12.33
C GLY A 169 -3.16 -0.30 -13.07
N LEU A 170 -2.95 -1.34 -13.88
CA LEU A 170 -3.94 -1.91 -14.80
C LEU A 170 -4.17 -1.07 -16.07
N THR A 171 -3.19 -0.24 -16.46
CA THR A 171 -3.22 0.50 -17.73
C THR A 171 -3.47 -0.44 -18.91
N GLY A 172 -4.55 -0.17 -19.66
CA GLY A 172 -5.00 -0.99 -20.78
C GLY A 172 -5.64 -2.33 -20.42
N TRP A 173 -5.85 -2.61 -19.13
CA TRP A 173 -6.52 -3.81 -18.61
C TRP A 173 -7.78 -3.51 -17.80
N ALA A 174 -7.90 -2.33 -17.16
CA ALA A 174 -9.09 -1.98 -16.40
C ALA A 174 -10.27 -1.66 -17.33
N ASP A 175 -11.45 -2.17 -16.98
CA ASP A 175 -12.72 -1.90 -17.66
C ASP A 175 -13.35 -0.59 -17.15
N PHE A 176 -12.98 -0.17 -15.94
CA PHE A 176 -13.37 1.11 -15.37
C PHE A 176 -12.20 1.92 -14.82
N TRP A 177 -12.32 3.24 -14.90
CA TRP A 177 -11.40 4.16 -14.23
C TRP A 177 -12.13 5.14 -13.34
N LEU A 178 -11.58 5.40 -12.15
CA LEU A 178 -11.81 6.64 -11.43
C LEU A 178 -10.72 7.63 -11.82
N VAL A 179 -11.08 8.72 -12.49
CA VAL A 179 -10.14 9.76 -12.92
C VAL A 179 -10.36 11.03 -12.10
N THR A 180 -9.26 11.58 -11.56
CA THR A 180 -9.31 12.86 -10.86
C THR A 180 -9.07 14.02 -11.81
N ALA A 181 -9.89 15.06 -11.68
CA ALA A 181 -9.82 16.26 -12.51
C ALA A 181 -10.23 17.51 -11.73
N ARG A 182 -9.77 18.68 -12.19
CA ARG A 182 -10.11 19.98 -11.62
C ARG A 182 -11.06 20.74 -12.52
N GLN A 183 -11.98 21.49 -11.93
CA GLN A 183 -12.94 22.28 -12.71
C GLN A 183 -12.23 23.33 -13.56
N GLN A 184 -12.47 23.34 -14.86
CA GLN A 184 -12.07 24.43 -15.74
C GLN A 184 -12.97 25.64 -15.47
N ARG A 185 -12.35 26.79 -15.24
CA ARG A 185 -13.02 28.08 -15.01
C ARG A 185 -12.85 28.99 -16.23
N GLY A 186 -13.62 30.08 -16.23
CA GLY A 186 -13.46 31.14 -17.23
C GLY A 186 -12.00 31.60 -17.36
N GLY A 187 -11.55 31.80 -18.59
CA GLY A 187 -10.16 32.17 -18.89
C GLY A 187 -9.15 31.01 -18.81
N GLY A 188 -9.60 29.75 -18.73
CA GLY A 188 -8.74 28.57 -18.81
C GLY A 188 -8.04 28.19 -17.50
N SER A 189 -8.31 28.90 -16.40
CA SER A 189 -7.75 28.56 -15.09
C SER A 189 -8.43 27.34 -14.46
N LEU A 190 -7.71 26.61 -13.61
CA LEU A 190 -8.24 25.44 -12.90
C LEU A 190 -8.65 25.77 -11.46
N GLY A 191 -9.81 25.27 -11.04
CA GLY A 191 -10.31 25.38 -9.67
C GLY A 191 -9.38 24.70 -8.66
N ARG A 192 -9.49 25.03 -7.36
CA ARG A 192 -8.63 24.43 -6.32
C ARG A 192 -9.10 23.05 -5.85
N ASP A 193 -10.35 22.70 -6.13
CA ASP A 193 -10.94 21.43 -5.71
C ASP A 193 -10.71 20.34 -6.77
N ILE A 194 -10.77 19.09 -6.34
CA ILE A 194 -10.52 17.90 -7.18
C ILE A 194 -11.74 17.00 -7.13
N ASP A 195 -12.32 16.73 -8.29
CA ASP A 195 -13.45 15.82 -8.45
C ASP A 195 -13.03 14.52 -9.10
N PHE A 196 -13.86 13.50 -8.93
CA PHE A 196 -13.64 12.15 -9.44
C PHE A 196 -14.74 11.79 -10.44
N PHE A 197 -14.33 11.20 -11.56
CA PHE A 197 -15.20 10.77 -12.63
C PHE A 197 -15.00 9.28 -12.89
N ILE A 198 -16.09 8.53 -12.96
CA ILE A 198 -16.09 7.14 -13.44
C ILE A 198 -16.05 7.16 -14.96
N LEU A 199 -15.12 6.42 -15.55
CA LEU A 199 -15.07 6.15 -16.99
C LEU A 199 -15.32 4.66 -17.23
N ASP A 200 -16.19 4.35 -18.17
CA ASP A 200 -16.54 2.99 -18.58
C ASP A 200 -15.91 2.66 -19.95
N GLN A 201 -14.95 1.73 -19.99
CA GLN A 201 -14.24 1.40 -21.23
C GLN A 201 -15.13 0.72 -22.29
N ASP A 202 -16.31 0.20 -21.92
CA ASP A 202 -17.27 -0.34 -22.88
C ASP A 202 -18.00 0.77 -23.67
N HIS A 203 -17.93 2.02 -23.19
CA HIS A 203 -18.56 3.17 -23.84
C HIS A 203 -17.54 3.96 -24.67
N PRO A 204 -17.66 4.03 -26.02
CA PRO A 204 -16.66 4.64 -26.89
C PRO A 204 -16.25 6.08 -26.54
N GLU A 205 -17.19 6.92 -26.07
CA GLU A 205 -16.91 8.30 -25.64
C GLU A 205 -16.20 8.41 -24.28
N GLN A 206 -15.96 7.29 -23.61
CA GLN A 206 -15.36 7.21 -22.26
C GLN A 206 -14.06 6.38 -22.24
N CYS A 207 -13.65 5.83 -23.39
CA CYS A 207 -12.43 5.05 -23.50
C CYS A 207 -11.19 5.92 -23.27
N VAL A 208 -10.23 5.39 -22.52
CA VAL A 208 -8.94 6.04 -22.27
C VAL A 208 -7.93 5.53 -23.29
N ASP A 209 -7.21 6.45 -23.93
CA ASP A 209 -6.21 6.13 -24.94
C ASP A 209 -4.85 5.82 -24.28
N VAL A 210 -4.35 4.59 -24.43
CA VAL A 210 -3.07 4.17 -23.87
C VAL A 210 -1.95 4.55 -24.84
N GLU A 211 -1.29 5.69 -24.58
CA GLU A 211 -0.22 6.21 -25.44
C GLU A 211 1.08 5.41 -25.33
N GLU A 212 1.39 4.90 -24.14
CA GLU A 212 2.65 4.22 -23.85
C GLU A 212 2.47 3.19 -22.74
N ARG A 213 3.07 2.01 -22.87
CA ARG A 213 3.20 1.03 -21.78
C ARG A 213 4.63 1.04 -21.25
N PHE A 214 4.79 1.29 -19.95
CA PHE A 214 6.09 1.36 -19.31
C PHE A 214 6.72 -0.02 -19.12
N HIS A 215 8.05 -0.09 -19.01
CA HIS A 215 8.79 -1.29 -18.63
C HIS A 215 9.19 -1.18 -17.15
N ASN A 216 8.29 -1.59 -16.25
CA ASN A 216 8.51 -1.53 -14.80
C ASN A 216 9.51 -2.59 -14.31
N LEU A 217 10.29 -2.23 -13.29
CA LEU A 217 11.34 -3.07 -12.71
C LEU A 217 10.79 -4.29 -11.93
N GLY A 218 9.72 -4.08 -11.17
CA GLY A 218 9.05 -5.09 -10.34
C GLY A 218 7.55 -5.00 -10.48
N LEU A 219 6.82 -5.91 -9.84
CA LEU A 219 5.37 -6.07 -9.97
C LEU A 219 4.98 -6.35 -11.43
N TYR A 220 5.74 -7.24 -12.08
CA TYR A 220 5.72 -7.42 -13.53
C TYR A 220 4.39 -7.95 -14.09
N ALA A 221 3.54 -8.48 -13.22
CA ALA A 221 2.17 -8.87 -13.51
C ALA A 221 1.22 -7.68 -13.78
N ILE A 222 1.58 -6.46 -13.38
CA ILE A 222 0.72 -5.28 -13.45
C ILE A 222 1.22 -4.37 -14.59
N PRO A 223 0.37 -4.04 -15.59
CA PRO A 223 0.73 -3.06 -16.60
C PRO A 223 0.57 -1.63 -16.05
N TYR A 224 1.53 -0.80 -16.43
CA TYR A 224 1.56 0.65 -16.17
C TYR A 224 1.85 1.37 -17.49
N GLY A 225 1.41 2.63 -17.59
CA GLY A 225 1.64 3.40 -18.79
C GLY A 225 1.26 4.86 -18.68
N ARG A 226 1.36 5.56 -19.82
CA ARG A 226 0.84 6.90 -20.04
C ARG A 226 -0.51 6.79 -20.75
N ASN A 227 -1.48 7.51 -20.24
CA ASN A 227 -2.88 7.44 -20.61
C ASN A 227 -3.37 8.84 -20.96
N ARG A 228 -3.88 9.03 -22.18
CA ARG A 228 -4.55 10.25 -22.59
C ARG A 228 -6.04 10.13 -22.29
N VAL A 229 -6.53 11.08 -21.50
CA VAL A 229 -7.94 11.19 -21.15
C VAL A 229 -8.52 12.31 -22.00
N ASP A 230 -9.47 11.98 -22.86
CA ASP A 230 -10.25 12.94 -23.64
C ASP A 230 -11.64 12.35 -23.88
N VAL A 231 -12.52 12.55 -22.89
CA VAL A 231 -13.77 11.78 -22.76
C VAL A 231 -14.96 12.69 -22.44
N THR A 232 -16.16 12.21 -22.77
CA THR A 232 -17.42 12.81 -22.32
C THR A 232 -18.20 11.81 -21.48
N VAL A 233 -18.54 12.18 -20.25
CA VAL A 233 -19.29 11.33 -19.31
C VAL A 233 -20.61 11.96 -18.87
N PRO A 234 -21.66 11.16 -18.59
CA PRO A 234 -22.89 11.65 -17.99
C PRO A 234 -22.65 12.30 -16.62
N GLU A 235 -23.56 13.18 -16.19
CA GLU A 235 -23.49 13.82 -14.88
C GLU A 235 -23.42 12.80 -13.73
N THR A 236 -24.12 11.67 -13.89
CA THR A 236 -24.18 10.56 -12.91
C THR A 236 -22.84 9.87 -12.66
N HIS A 237 -21.85 10.05 -13.54
CA HIS A 237 -20.52 9.47 -13.39
C HIS A 237 -19.58 10.32 -12.54
N LYS A 238 -19.97 11.55 -12.18
CA LYS A 238 -19.26 12.37 -11.21
C LYS A 238 -19.60 11.88 -9.79
N LEU A 239 -18.57 11.54 -8.99
CA LEU A 239 -18.76 11.17 -7.58
C LEU A 239 -19.30 12.35 -6.75
N GLU A 240 -20.05 12.06 -5.70
CA GLU A 240 -20.70 13.01 -4.81
C GLU A 240 -19.94 13.11 -3.48
N PRO A 241 -19.05 14.10 -3.31
CA PRO A 241 -18.37 14.30 -2.04
C PRO A 241 -19.36 14.77 -0.98
N GLU A 242 -19.22 14.26 0.25
CA GLU A 242 -20.02 14.72 1.41
C GLU A 242 -19.75 16.19 1.78
N SER A 243 -18.60 16.74 1.35
CA SER A 243 -18.24 18.13 1.57
C SER A 243 -17.45 18.73 0.40
N MET A 244 -16.14 18.51 0.34
CA MET A 244 -15.28 18.98 -0.75
C MET A 244 -14.61 17.79 -1.44
N GLY A 245 -14.34 17.91 -2.73
CA GLY A 245 -13.70 16.86 -3.51
C GLY A 245 -12.30 16.49 -2.97
N ILE A 246 -11.53 17.47 -2.51
CA ILE A 246 -10.24 17.24 -1.85
C ILE A 246 -10.36 16.44 -0.56
N LYS A 247 -11.46 16.59 0.20
CA LYS A 247 -11.69 15.79 1.41
C LYS A 247 -12.04 14.35 1.04
N MET A 248 -12.83 14.13 0.00
CA MET A 248 -13.08 12.81 -0.56
C MET A 248 -11.79 12.13 -1.06
N MET A 249 -10.90 12.90 -1.71
CA MET A 249 -9.57 12.40 -2.12
C MET A 249 -8.75 11.98 -0.90
N LEU A 250 -8.68 12.81 0.14
CA LEU A 250 -7.95 12.50 1.37
C LEU A 250 -8.56 11.32 2.13
N ASP A 251 -9.89 11.21 2.20
CA ASP A 251 -10.57 10.06 2.78
C ASP A 251 -10.20 8.77 2.03
N THR A 252 -10.25 8.79 0.70
CA THR A 252 -9.90 7.66 -0.16
C THR A 252 -8.46 7.22 0.06
N LEU A 253 -7.51 8.15 0.01
CA LEU A 253 -6.08 7.84 0.19
C LEU A 253 -5.75 7.41 1.62
N HIS A 254 -6.30 8.08 2.65
CA HIS A 254 -6.04 7.65 4.03
C HIS A 254 -6.64 6.26 4.30
N ARG A 255 -7.79 5.93 3.73
CA ARG A 255 -8.40 4.60 3.83
C ARG A 255 -7.54 3.53 3.18
N SER A 256 -7.14 3.72 1.92
CA SER A 256 -6.30 2.74 1.22
C SER A 256 -4.98 2.52 1.97
N ARG A 257 -4.33 3.60 2.45
CA ARG A 257 -3.13 3.56 3.29
C ARG A 257 -3.33 2.79 4.59
N THR A 258 -4.47 2.95 5.26
CA THR A 258 -4.78 2.19 6.48
C THR A 258 -4.99 0.71 6.18
N GLU A 259 -5.44 0.34 4.99
CA GLU A 259 -5.65 -1.04 4.55
C GLU A 259 -4.43 -1.72 3.90
N PHE A 260 -3.31 -1.02 3.69
CA PHE A 260 -2.05 -1.62 3.21
C PHE A 260 -1.55 -2.86 4.01
N PRO A 261 -1.73 -2.94 5.35
CA PRO A 261 -1.28 -4.06 6.15
C PRO A 261 -1.76 -5.43 5.66
N GLY A 262 -2.91 -5.55 5.03
CA GLY A 262 -3.40 -6.83 4.50
C GLY A 262 -2.43 -7.42 3.47
N MET A 263 -1.93 -6.57 2.54
CA MET A 263 -0.89 -6.98 1.59
C MET A 263 0.43 -7.24 2.30
N GLY A 264 0.80 -6.38 3.25
CA GLY A 264 2.03 -6.54 4.04
C GLY A 264 2.06 -7.85 4.82
N MET A 265 0.93 -8.29 5.37
CA MET A 265 0.81 -9.48 6.20
C MET A 265 1.15 -10.75 5.42
N GLY A 266 0.53 -10.92 4.25
CA GLY A 266 0.79 -12.09 3.40
C GLY A 266 2.24 -12.14 2.93
N PHE A 267 2.79 -10.98 2.56
CA PHE A 267 4.18 -10.84 2.12
C PHE A 267 5.19 -11.17 3.24
N LEU A 268 5.00 -10.59 4.43
CA LEU A 268 5.87 -10.82 5.59
C LEU A 268 5.78 -12.26 6.07
N ARG A 269 4.59 -12.88 6.06
CA ARG A 269 4.43 -14.30 6.38
C ARG A 269 5.19 -15.17 5.38
N ARG A 270 5.06 -14.90 4.08
CA ARG A 270 5.78 -15.67 3.04
C ARG A 270 7.28 -15.58 3.21
N ILE A 271 7.80 -14.37 3.41
CA ILE A 271 9.23 -14.15 3.67
C ILE A 271 9.69 -14.90 4.93
N MET A 272 8.93 -14.82 6.02
CA MET A 272 9.28 -15.48 7.27
C MET A 272 9.35 -16.99 7.12
N ASP A 273 8.35 -17.61 6.49
CA ASP A 273 8.29 -19.05 6.27
C ASP A 273 9.49 -19.54 5.45
N GLU A 274 9.77 -18.89 4.32
CA GLU A 274 10.86 -19.25 3.40
C GLU A 274 12.23 -19.02 4.04
N ALA A 275 12.41 -17.91 4.76
CA ALA A 275 13.66 -17.60 5.45
C ALA A 275 13.96 -18.61 6.56
N ILE A 276 12.95 -18.98 7.36
CA ILE A 276 13.11 -19.97 8.44
C ILE A 276 13.42 -21.34 7.84
N ALA A 277 12.68 -21.77 6.81
CA ALA A 277 12.92 -23.05 6.14
C ALA A 277 14.35 -23.10 5.57
N HIS A 278 14.75 -22.11 4.79
CA HIS A 278 16.10 -22.02 4.23
C HIS A 278 17.18 -22.08 5.32
N CYS A 279 17.02 -21.32 6.40
CA CYS A 279 18.03 -21.29 7.46
C CYS A 279 18.15 -22.60 8.24
N LYS A 280 17.06 -23.37 8.36
CA LYS A 280 17.09 -24.70 9.01
C LYS A 280 17.78 -25.74 8.13
N ASP A 281 17.54 -25.69 6.82
CA ASP A 281 18.05 -26.70 5.88
C ASP A 281 19.49 -26.42 5.45
N ARG A 282 19.88 -25.14 5.33
CA ARG A 282 21.20 -24.74 4.86
C ARG A 282 22.28 -25.00 5.91
N LEU A 283 23.23 -25.87 5.62
CA LEU A 283 24.41 -26.09 6.45
C LEU A 283 25.56 -25.14 6.07
N VAL A 284 26.19 -24.52 7.08
CA VAL A 284 27.43 -23.74 6.95
C VAL A 284 28.39 -24.22 8.03
N GLY A 285 29.50 -24.84 7.62
CA GLY A 285 30.45 -25.45 8.55
C GLY A 285 29.82 -26.56 9.40
N ASN A 286 29.02 -27.44 8.77
CA ASN A 286 28.30 -28.57 9.38
C ASN A 286 27.22 -28.24 10.41
N THR A 287 26.88 -26.96 10.61
CA THR A 287 25.76 -26.54 11.46
C THR A 287 24.70 -25.85 10.62
N PRO A 288 23.40 -26.00 10.93
CA PRO A 288 22.34 -25.19 10.33
C PRO A 288 22.65 -23.70 10.42
N LEU A 289 22.36 -22.96 9.35
CA LEU A 289 22.51 -21.51 9.28
C LEU A 289 21.70 -20.83 10.39
N PHE A 290 20.56 -21.43 10.76
CA PHE A 290 19.68 -21.03 11.86
C PHE A 290 20.42 -20.89 13.20
N GLU A 291 21.52 -21.62 13.44
CA GLU A 291 22.25 -21.56 14.70
C GLU A 291 23.15 -20.32 14.85
N ARG A 292 23.40 -19.59 13.77
CA ARG A 292 24.26 -18.39 13.79
C ARG A 292 23.52 -17.22 14.43
N ASP A 293 24.15 -16.55 15.39
CA ASP A 293 23.53 -15.44 16.14
C ASP A 293 23.00 -14.31 15.24
N GLN A 294 23.83 -13.86 14.28
CA GLN A 294 23.43 -12.83 13.32
C GLN A 294 22.24 -13.27 12.43
N VAL A 295 22.08 -14.56 12.18
CA VAL A 295 20.92 -15.12 11.46
C VAL A 295 19.68 -15.08 12.34
N LYS A 296 19.80 -15.50 13.61
CA LYS A 296 18.72 -15.39 14.61
C LYS A 296 18.25 -13.94 14.76
N LYS A 297 19.16 -12.97 14.76
CA LYS A 297 18.84 -11.52 14.77
C LYS A 297 18.03 -11.09 13.54
N ARG A 298 18.36 -11.58 12.34
CA ARG A 298 17.57 -11.26 11.12
C ARG A 298 16.18 -11.88 11.18
N LEU A 299 16.08 -13.15 11.56
CA LEU A 299 14.81 -13.86 11.67
C LEU A 299 13.90 -13.26 12.74
N SER A 300 14.44 -12.87 13.90
CA SER A 300 13.67 -12.22 14.97
C SER A 300 13.14 -10.84 14.55
N ARG A 301 13.88 -10.09 13.73
CA ARG A 301 13.39 -8.84 13.13
C ARG A 301 12.25 -9.07 12.16
N ILE A 302 12.37 -10.05 11.25
CA ILE A 302 11.26 -10.41 10.34
C ILE A 302 10.01 -10.80 11.14
N GLN A 303 10.16 -11.55 12.22
CA GLN A 303 9.05 -11.93 13.10
C GLN A 303 8.43 -10.73 13.86
N ALA A 304 9.25 -9.77 14.29
CA ALA A 304 8.77 -8.51 14.86
C ALA A 304 7.96 -7.71 13.83
N TYR A 305 8.39 -7.67 12.57
CA TYR A 305 7.66 -7.01 11.49
C TYR A 305 6.29 -7.65 11.23
N PHE A 306 6.23 -8.99 11.21
CA PHE A 306 4.96 -9.73 11.16
C PHE A 306 4.00 -9.31 12.29
N THR A 307 4.52 -9.19 13.51
CA THR A 307 3.73 -8.80 14.69
C THR A 307 3.25 -7.36 14.60
N THR A 308 4.13 -6.45 14.17
CA THR A 308 3.78 -5.04 13.94
C THR A 308 2.70 -4.90 12.88
N CYS A 309 2.83 -5.62 11.76
CA CYS A 309 1.82 -5.65 10.71
C CYS A 309 0.49 -6.24 11.21
N SER A 310 0.52 -7.23 12.12
CA SER A 310 -0.68 -7.84 12.72
C SER A 310 -1.49 -6.81 13.50
N ALA A 311 -0.79 -5.97 14.27
CA ALA A 311 -1.42 -4.88 15.01
C ALA A 311 -2.05 -3.84 14.08
N MET A 312 -1.39 -3.54 12.95
CA MET A 312 -1.94 -2.65 11.94
C MET A 312 -3.16 -3.22 11.21
N CYS A 313 -3.19 -4.54 10.93
CA CYS A 313 -4.39 -5.21 10.38
C CYS A 313 -5.59 -5.12 11.35
N ALA A 314 -5.35 -5.30 12.66
CA ALA A 314 -6.37 -5.14 13.68
C ALA A 314 -6.90 -3.70 13.72
N TYR A 315 -6.00 -2.71 13.73
CA TYR A 315 -6.35 -1.30 13.65
C TYR A 315 -7.20 -0.98 12.41
N ALA A 316 -6.76 -1.43 11.23
CA ALA A 316 -7.47 -1.21 9.97
C ALA A 316 -8.90 -1.76 10.01
N SER A 317 -9.07 -2.96 10.54
CA SER A 317 -10.36 -3.65 10.63
C SER A 317 -11.42 -2.86 11.42
N GLU A 318 -11.00 -2.02 12.35
CA GLU A 318 -11.88 -1.24 13.22
C GLU A 318 -12.08 0.20 12.74
N HIS A 319 -11.09 0.76 12.06
CA HIS A 319 -11.06 2.19 11.77
C HIS A 319 -11.32 2.50 10.28
N ALA A 320 -11.05 1.58 9.36
CA ALA A 320 -11.10 1.83 7.91
C ALA A 320 -12.43 1.52 7.22
N SER A 321 -13.51 1.24 7.96
CA SER A 321 -14.84 1.04 7.38
C SER A 321 -15.26 2.24 6.52
N THR A 322 -15.90 1.98 5.36
CA THR A 322 -16.40 3.02 4.44
C THR A 322 -17.40 3.99 5.10
N ASN A 323 -17.98 3.60 6.23
CA ASN A 323 -18.88 4.47 7.02
C ASN A 323 -18.14 5.56 7.82
N ASN A 324 -16.82 5.43 7.98
CA ASN A 324 -15.99 6.40 8.71
C ASN A 324 -15.42 7.46 7.75
N ASP A 325 -15.26 8.70 8.20
CA ASP A 325 -14.48 9.73 7.53
C ASP A 325 -13.04 9.72 8.04
N LEU A 326 -12.10 9.39 7.16
CA LEU A 326 -10.67 9.36 7.39
C LEU A 326 -9.93 10.56 6.80
N SER A 327 -10.62 11.57 6.27
CA SER A 327 -9.99 12.75 5.65
C SER A 327 -9.06 13.53 6.61
N THR A 328 -9.21 13.34 7.93
CA THR A 328 -8.38 13.97 8.97
C THR A 328 -7.40 13.01 9.68
N SER A 329 -7.32 11.77 9.22
CA SER A 329 -6.53 10.69 9.83
C SER A 329 -5.08 10.64 9.37
N THR A 330 -4.46 11.79 9.07
CA THR A 330 -3.10 11.87 8.49
C THR A 330 -2.06 11.14 9.32
N VAL A 331 -1.98 11.37 10.63
CA VAL A 331 -0.96 10.74 11.51
C VAL A 331 -1.07 9.21 11.50
N PRO A 332 -2.22 8.58 11.84
CA PRO A 332 -2.30 7.12 11.86
C PRO A 332 -2.19 6.49 10.46
N SER A 333 -2.88 7.01 9.44
CA SER A 333 -2.85 6.42 8.09
C SER A 333 -1.46 6.48 7.45
N ASN A 334 -0.77 7.63 7.54
CA ASN A 334 0.59 7.77 7.02
C ASN A 334 1.58 6.92 7.83
N SER A 335 1.41 6.80 9.16
CA SER A 335 2.26 5.94 10.00
C SER A 335 2.12 4.47 9.60
N VAL A 336 0.89 3.98 9.44
CA VAL A 336 0.61 2.60 9.02
C VAL A 336 1.26 2.32 7.67
N LYS A 337 0.98 3.12 6.64
CA LYS A 337 1.53 2.90 5.31
C LYS A 337 3.05 2.99 5.29
N ALA A 338 3.62 4.06 5.84
CA ALA A 338 5.06 4.27 5.73
C ALA A 338 5.84 3.19 6.51
N VAL A 339 5.41 2.85 7.74
CA VAL A 339 6.10 1.82 8.53
C VAL A 339 5.90 0.42 7.96
N VAL A 340 4.68 0.04 7.52
CA VAL A 340 4.48 -1.32 6.97
C VAL A 340 5.31 -1.53 5.70
N THR A 341 5.44 -0.50 4.85
CA THR A 341 6.20 -0.61 3.60
C THR A 341 7.71 -0.57 3.82
N ASP A 342 8.20 0.14 4.84
CA ASP A 342 9.60 0.04 5.29
C ASP A 342 9.92 -1.40 5.75
N VAL A 343 9.10 -1.97 6.64
CA VAL A 343 9.38 -3.31 7.19
C VAL A 343 9.22 -4.43 6.16
N MET A 344 8.33 -4.25 5.17
CA MET A 344 8.25 -5.16 4.01
C MET A 344 9.59 -5.17 3.27
N HIS A 345 10.12 -4.00 2.92
CA HIS A 345 11.37 -3.93 2.16
C HIS A 345 12.57 -4.46 2.98
N ASP A 346 12.65 -4.11 4.26
CA ASP A 346 13.71 -4.61 5.16
C ASP A 346 13.67 -6.14 5.34
N ALA A 347 12.46 -6.72 5.41
CA ALA A 347 12.28 -8.17 5.45
C ALA A 347 12.77 -8.84 4.16
N ALA A 348 12.44 -8.26 3.00
CA ALA A 348 12.86 -8.78 1.70
C ALA A 348 14.38 -8.74 1.53
N GLN A 349 15.02 -7.62 1.90
CA GLN A 349 16.48 -7.50 1.89
C GLN A 349 17.13 -8.51 2.83
N SER A 350 16.56 -8.70 4.03
CA SER A 350 17.07 -9.70 4.98
C SER A 350 16.93 -11.12 4.45
N PHE A 351 15.83 -11.46 3.79
CA PHE A 351 15.63 -12.77 3.18
C PHE A 351 16.58 -13.03 2.00
N LEU A 352 16.79 -12.04 1.14
CA LEU A 352 17.80 -12.11 0.09
C LEU A 352 19.19 -12.36 0.67
N GLN A 353 19.57 -11.63 1.71
CA GLN A 353 20.85 -11.82 2.39
C GLN A 353 21.01 -13.22 3.00
N LEU A 354 19.93 -13.75 3.61
CA LEU A 354 19.92 -15.10 4.19
C LEU A 354 20.04 -16.19 3.12
N SER A 355 19.42 -15.97 1.95
CA SER A 355 19.46 -16.89 0.80
C SER A 355 20.81 -16.88 0.06
N GLY A 356 21.64 -15.87 0.29
CA GLY A 356 22.94 -15.71 -0.37
C GLY A 356 22.81 -15.62 -1.90
N ALA A 357 23.81 -16.14 -2.62
CA ALA A 357 23.87 -16.05 -4.09
C ALA A 357 22.67 -16.72 -4.78
N GLN A 358 22.07 -17.76 -4.19
CA GLN A 358 20.88 -18.41 -4.74
C GLN A 358 19.70 -17.43 -4.81
N GLY A 359 19.57 -16.56 -3.80
CA GLY A 359 18.53 -15.55 -3.75
C GLY A 359 18.62 -14.49 -4.86
N TYR A 360 19.79 -14.34 -5.48
CA TYR A 360 20.03 -13.34 -6.52
C TYR A 360 19.64 -13.80 -7.93
N ARG A 361 19.18 -15.05 -8.08
CA ARG A 361 18.65 -15.53 -9.36
C ARG A 361 17.31 -14.83 -9.67
N LEU A 362 17.06 -14.59 -10.96
CA LEU A 362 15.83 -13.94 -11.43
C LEU A 362 14.58 -14.76 -11.07
N ASP A 363 14.70 -16.08 -11.11
CA ASP A 363 13.68 -17.07 -10.78
C ASP A 363 13.70 -17.46 -9.29
N HIS A 364 14.09 -16.56 -8.40
CA HIS A 364 14.07 -16.81 -6.96
C HIS A 364 13.26 -15.75 -6.23
N LEU A 365 12.32 -16.20 -5.39
CA LEU A 365 11.45 -15.33 -4.60
C LEU A 365 12.21 -14.25 -3.82
N ALA A 366 13.37 -14.55 -3.24
CA ALA A 366 14.12 -13.57 -2.44
C ALA A 366 14.54 -12.31 -3.23
N GLY A 367 15.09 -12.48 -4.43
CA GLY A 367 15.44 -11.36 -5.31
C GLY A 367 14.20 -10.62 -5.79
N ARG A 368 13.18 -11.37 -6.23
CA ARG A 368 11.89 -10.83 -6.65
C ARG A 368 11.20 -10.01 -5.55
N ALA A 369 11.13 -10.52 -4.33
CA ALA A 369 10.55 -9.84 -3.18
C ALA A 369 11.23 -8.49 -2.89
N THR A 370 12.55 -8.41 -3.08
CA THR A 370 13.30 -7.16 -2.90
C THR A 370 12.88 -6.11 -3.94
N VAL A 371 12.73 -6.55 -5.19
CA VAL A 371 12.33 -5.69 -6.32
C VAL A 371 10.84 -5.31 -6.25
N ASP A 372 9.96 -6.25 -5.96
CA ASP A 372 8.50 -6.06 -5.90
C ASP A 372 8.05 -5.23 -4.70
N SER A 373 8.78 -5.29 -3.57
CA SER A 373 8.46 -4.46 -2.39
C SER A 373 8.88 -3.01 -2.54
N ARG A 374 9.92 -2.71 -3.35
CA ARG A 374 10.52 -1.37 -3.43
C ARG A 374 9.53 -0.26 -3.83
N PRO A 375 8.62 -0.45 -4.80
CA PRO A 375 7.67 0.59 -5.18
C PRO A 375 6.69 0.98 -4.07
N PHE A 376 6.47 0.14 -3.06
CA PHE A 376 5.52 0.44 -1.97
C PHE A 376 5.99 1.61 -1.08
N GLN A 377 7.30 1.89 -1.03
CA GLN A 377 7.83 3.09 -0.37
C GLN A 377 7.70 4.36 -1.23
N ILE A 378 7.22 4.24 -2.47
CA ILE A 378 7.08 5.33 -3.47
C ILE A 378 5.61 5.62 -3.73
N PHE A 379 4.82 4.58 -4.04
CA PHE A 379 3.40 4.69 -4.34
C PHE A 379 2.60 5.17 -3.14
N GLU A 380 1.39 5.69 -3.38
CA GLU A 380 0.47 6.09 -2.30
C GLU A 380 1.05 7.17 -1.37
N GLY A 381 1.92 8.01 -1.93
CA GLY A 381 2.74 9.01 -1.24
C GLY A 381 4.10 8.41 -0.84
N SER A 382 5.21 9.02 -1.29
CA SER A 382 6.54 8.53 -0.93
C SER A 382 6.75 8.56 0.58
N ASN A 383 7.47 7.59 1.12
CA ASN A 383 7.64 7.49 2.57
C ASN A 383 8.27 8.77 3.17
N ASP A 384 9.18 9.44 2.47
CA ASP A 384 9.74 10.73 2.91
C ASP A 384 8.65 11.80 3.08
N VAL A 385 7.76 11.95 2.10
CA VAL A 385 6.64 12.90 2.15
C VAL A 385 5.66 12.52 3.27
N LEU A 386 5.36 11.24 3.43
CA LEU A 386 4.45 10.78 4.46
C LEU A 386 5.01 11.02 5.87
N TYR A 387 6.31 10.75 6.09
CA TYR A 387 6.97 11.04 7.35
C TYR A 387 7.04 12.54 7.64
N GLU A 388 7.37 13.36 6.65
CA GLU A 388 7.27 14.82 6.78
C GLU A 388 5.86 15.26 7.20
N GLN A 389 4.82 14.74 6.54
CA GLN A 389 3.43 15.05 6.85
C GLN A 389 3.00 14.61 8.25
N ILE A 390 3.51 13.48 8.76
CA ILE A 390 3.30 13.03 10.14
C ILE A 390 3.84 14.08 11.11
N SER A 391 5.10 14.50 10.95
CA SER A 391 5.70 15.56 11.76
C SER A 391 4.90 16.85 11.69
N GLN A 392 4.60 17.34 10.48
CA GLN A 392 3.84 18.57 10.30
C GLN A 392 2.45 18.51 10.96
N ALA A 393 1.76 17.38 10.86
CA ALA A 393 0.46 17.19 11.48
C ALA A 393 0.54 17.21 13.01
N VAL A 394 1.54 16.55 13.60
CA VAL A 394 1.80 16.57 15.05
C VAL A 394 2.17 17.98 15.51
N LEU A 395 3.15 18.63 14.86
CA LEU A 395 3.58 19.99 15.20
C LEU A 395 2.44 21.01 15.10
N LYS A 396 1.55 20.87 14.12
CA LYS A 396 0.35 21.70 14.01
C LYS A 396 -0.58 21.52 15.21
N LYS A 397 -0.76 20.29 15.69
CA LYS A 397 -1.58 20.00 16.88
C LYS A 397 -0.91 20.47 18.17
N MET A 398 0.42 20.30 18.30
CA MET A 398 1.21 20.84 19.41
C MET A 398 1.07 22.37 19.54
N LYS A 399 1.23 23.11 18.42
CA LYS A 399 1.00 24.57 18.38
C LYS A 399 -0.40 24.94 18.87
N LYS A 400 -1.43 24.18 18.47
CA LYS A 400 -2.81 24.42 18.90
C LYS A 400 -3.00 24.15 20.39
N ALA A 401 -2.33 23.12 20.92
CA ALA A 401 -2.33 22.76 22.34
C ALA A 401 -1.44 23.68 23.20
N LYS A 402 -0.61 24.54 22.58
CA LYS A 402 0.44 25.33 23.23
C LYS A 402 1.50 24.48 23.94
N GLU A 403 1.69 23.25 23.46
CA GLU A 403 2.72 22.34 23.95
C GLU A 403 3.98 22.48 23.07
N LYS A 404 5.16 22.51 23.69
CA LYS A 404 6.46 22.57 23.01
C LYS A 404 7.28 21.31 23.21
N ASN A 405 7.08 20.60 24.32
CA ASN A 405 7.77 19.37 24.61
C ASN A 405 7.12 18.20 23.86
N LEU A 406 7.92 17.43 23.13
CA LEU A 406 7.41 16.33 22.32
C LEU A 406 6.86 15.18 23.18
N TYR A 407 7.54 14.85 24.28
CA TYR A 407 7.09 13.80 25.20
C TYR A 407 5.74 14.15 25.81
N ASP A 408 5.60 15.35 26.36
CA ASP A 408 4.35 15.81 27.02
C ASP A 408 3.16 15.79 26.05
N TYR A 409 3.39 16.10 24.77
CA TYR A 409 2.34 15.97 23.77
C TYR A 409 2.00 14.51 23.44
N LEU A 410 3.02 13.67 23.22
CA LEU A 410 2.82 12.28 22.78
C LEU A 410 2.31 11.37 23.89
N SER A 411 2.56 11.67 25.17
CA SER A 411 1.99 10.95 26.31
C SER A 411 0.48 11.14 26.42
N GLU A 412 -0.07 12.25 25.94
CA GLU A 412 -1.50 12.56 25.96
C GLU A 412 -2.20 12.27 24.62
N TYR A 413 -1.44 12.08 23.54
CA TYR A 413 -2.01 11.81 22.23
C TYR A 413 -2.50 10.35 22.12
N GLU A 414 -3.79 10.18 21.82
CA GLU A 414 -4.51 8.87 21.79
C GLU A 414 -3.75 7.75 21.05
N ARG A 415 -2.97 8.07 20.01
CA ARG A 415 -2.27 7.09 19.17
C ARG A 415 -0.81 6.84 19.56
N THR A 416 -0.36 7.42 20.68
CA THR A 416 1.00 7.23 21.19
C THR A 416 1.08 7.11 22.71
N SER A 417 0.01 7.38 23.44
CA SER A 417 0.01 7.48 24.91
C SER A 417 0.45 6.19 25.61
N ARG A 418 0.17 5.01 25.04
CA ARG A 418 0.59 3.71 25.60
C ARG A 418 2.08 3.45 25.40
N ALA A 419 2.64 4.01 24.33
CA ALA A 419 4.03 3.79 23.94
C ALA A 419 4.99 4.87 24.44
N ALA A 420 4.53 6.12 24.61
CA ALA A 420 5.37 7.29 24.86
C ALA A 420 6.28 7.15 26.09
N GLU A 421 5.78 6.58 27.19
CA GLU A 421 6.54 6.36 28.43
C GLU A 421 7.83 5.54 28.18
N ARG A 422 7.79 4.60 27.24
CA ARG A 422 8.93 3.73 26.91
C ARG A 422 10.12 4.48 26.30
N PHE A 423 9.90 5.73 25.90
CA PHE A 423 10.84 6.62 25.24
C PHE A 423 11.07 7.94 26.00
N GLN A 424 10.60 8.10 27.24
CA GLN A 424 10.67 9.37 27.98
C GLN A 424 12.05 10.04 27.87
N GLY A 425 13.14 9.34 28.21
CA GLY A 425 14.50 9.91 28.16
C GLY A 425 15.04 10.25 26.76
N ARG A 426 14.29 9.96 25.69
CA ARG A 426 14.66 10.25 24.29
C ARG A 426 13.71 11.22 23.60
N LEU A 427 12.45 11.27 24.01
CA LEU A 427 11.43 12.20 23.48
C LEU A 427 11.30 13.49 24.30
N ASP A 428 11.87 13.55 25.50
CA ASP A 428 11.81 14.72 26.37
C ASP A 428 12.75 15.84 25.86
N PHE A 429 12.24 16.62 24.91
CA PHE A 429 12.88 17.82 24.37
C PHE A 429 11.84 18.78 23.78
N GLU A 430 12.16 20.08 23.78
CA GLU A 430 11.38 21.07 23.04
C GLU A 430 11.64 20.98 21.54
N VAL A 431 10.57 20.94 20.73
CA VAL A 431 10.69 20.79 19.28
C VAL A 431 10.97 22.13 18.59
N ASP A 432 11.92 22.12 17.65
CA ASP A 432 12.14 23.24 16.73
C ASP A 432 11.09 23.27 15.62
N TYR A 433 10.25 24.30 15.59
CA TYR A 433 9.21 24.46 14.59
C TYR A 433 9.69 24.97 13.22
N GLN A 434 10.98 25.31 13.08
CA GLN A 434 11.61 25.80 11.85
C GLN A 434 12.72 24.87 11.33
N MET A 435 12.62 23.58 11.64
CA MET A 435 13.61 22.58 11.21
C MET A 435 13.59 22.32 9.69
N PRO A 436 14.73 21.94 9.08
CA PRO A 436 14.77 21.57 7.67
C PRO A 436 14.01 20.26 7.40
N GLN A 437 13.58 20.05 6.15
CA GLN A 437 12.76 18.90 5.74
C GLN A 437 13.32 17.55 6.22
N ARG A 438 14.64 17.31 6.09
CA ARG A 438 15.28 16.07 6.59
C ARG A 438 15.00 15.78 8.06
N LYS A 439 14.93 16.80 8.92
CA LYS A 439 14.60 16.64 10.34
C LYS A 439 13.11 16.40 10.56
N LEU A 440 12.24 16.97 9.72
CA LEU A 440 10.82 16.61 9.72
C LEU A 440 10.64 15.12 9.36
N VAL A 441 11.37 14.63 8.36
CA VAL A 441 11.37 13.22 7.96
C VAL A 441 11.87 12.33 9.10
N ASP A 442 13.04 12.62 9.69
CA ASP A 442 13.57 11.84 10.81
C ASP A 442 12.59 11.80 12.00
N LEU A 443 12.04 12.95 12.39
CA LEU A 443 11.04 13.03 13.45
C LEU A 443 9.78 12.23 13.11
N GLY A 444 9.32 12.29 11.86
CA GLY A 444 8.14 11.57 11.40
C GLY A 444 8.36 10.06 11.39
N ARG A 445 9.57 9.63 11.03
CA ARG A 445 10.00 8.22 11.12
C ARG A 445 9.94 7.73 12.56
N ALA A 446 10.45 8.51 13.51
CA ALA A 446 10.38 8.17 14.94
C ALA A 446 8.94 8.09 15.43
N ILE A 447 8.12 9.12 15.18
CA ILE A 447 6.70 9.16 15.57
C ILE A 447 5.94 7.97 14.97
N GLY A 448 6.18 7.62 13.71
CA GLY A 448 5.56 6.46 13.07
C GLY A 448 5.87 5.15 13.79
N ARG A 449 7.09 4.96 14.33
CA ARG A 449 7.44 3.79 15.15
C ARG A 449 6.76 3.83 16.51
N VAL A 450 6.62 5.00 17.13
CA VAL A 450 5.88 5.16 18.41
C VAL A 450 4.40 4.81 18.20
N VAL A 451 3.76 5.31 17.13
CA VAL A 451 2.38 4.94 16.77
C VAL A 451 2.26 3.44 16.53
N SER A 452 3.20 2.84 15.79
CA SER A 452 3.19 1.40 15.53
C SER A 452 3.36 0.58 16.82
N MET A 453 4.17 1.08 17.76
CA MET A 453 4.35 0.46 19.07
C MET A 453 3.08 0.52 19.91
N ASP A 454 2.36 1.64 19.87
CA ASP A 454 1.07 1.81 20.56
C ASP A 454 0.06 0.75 20.09
N LEU A 455 -0.05 0.56 18.76
CA LEU A 455 -0.89 -0.50 18.18
C LEU A 455 -0.47 -1.91 18.62
N VAL A 456 0.84 -2.18 18.72
CA VAL A 456 1.36 -3.48 19.18
C VAL A 456 1.02 -3.71 20.66
N ILE A 457 1.10 -2.69 21.51
CA ILE A 457 0.70 -2.78 22.92
C ILE A 457 -0.79 -3.12 22.99
N GLU A 458 -1.63 -2.40 22.24
CA GLU A 458 -3.07 -2.65 22.18
C GLU A 458 -3.39 -4.08 21.70
N LEU A 459 -2.67 -4.60 20.71
CA LEU A 459 -2.81 -5.99 20.26
C LEU A 459 -2.42 -6.99 21.36
N GLY A 460 -1.37 -6.67 22.15
CA GLY A 460 -0.97 -7.47 23.31
C GLY A 460 -2.03 -7.51 24.41
N ASP A 461 -2.66 -6.37 24.71
CA ASP A 461 -3.74 -6.27 25.71
C ASP A 461 -4.96 -7.12 25.33
N ARG A 462 -5.14 -7.40 24.02
CA ARG A 462 -6.18 -8.28 23.47
C ARG A 462 -5.83 -9.78 23.52
N GLY A 463 -4.67 -10.14 24.06
CA GLY A 463 -4.25 -11.53 24.26
C GLY A 463 -3.48 -12.15 23.08
N PHE A 464 -2.89 -11.35 22.20
CA PHE A 464 -1.95 -11.86 21.20
C PHE A 464 -0.68 -12.42 21.88
N ARG A 465 0.01 -13.38 21.24
CA ARG A 465 1.09 -14.12 21.91
C ARG A 465 2.19 -13.20 22.48
N GLU A 466 2.44 -13.33 23.78
CA GLU A 466 3.32 -12.44 24.55
C GLU A 466 4.77 -12.42 24.06
N ASP A 467 5.30 -13.56 23.59
CA ASP A 467 6.66 -13.68 23.07
C ASP A 467 6.86 -12.84 21.78
N LEU A 468 5.86 -12.88 20.89
CA LEU A 468 5.83 -12.07 19.67
C LEU A 468 5.73 -10.59 19.98
N ILE A 469 4.81 -10.21 20.88
CA ILE A 469 4.66 -8.82 21.33
C ILE A 469 5.97 -8.31 21.93
N SER A 470 6.58 -9.05 22.85
CA SER A 470 7.85 -8.66 23.49
C SER A 470 8.97 -8.42 22.47
N ASN A 471 9.11 -9.30 21.47
CA ASN A 471 10.10 -9.14 20.41
C ASN A 471 9.80 -7.92 19.53
N SER A 472 8.54 -7.71 19.15
CA SER A 472 8.10 -6.57 18.36
C SER A 472 8.37 -5.24 19.06
N LEU A 473 8.06 -5.14 20.35
CA LEU A 473 8.32 -3.94 21.14
C LEU A 473 9.82 -3.62 21.25
N LYS A 474 10.68 -4.64 21.42
CA LYS A 474 12.14 -4.45 21.45
C LYS A 474 12.67 -3.92 20.13
N VAL A 475 12.23 -4.49 19.00
CA VAL A 475 12.67 -4.06 17.67
C VAL A 475 12.20 -2.64 17.35
N LEU A 476 10.93 -2.33 17.59
CA LEU A 476 10.39 -0.98 17.37
C LEU A 476 11.09 0.06 18.25
N LYS A 477 11.42 -0.30 19.51
CA LYS A 477 12.18 0.57 20.41
C LYS A 477 13.57 0.88 19.84
N GLN A 478 14.32 -0.16 19.45
CA GLN A 478 15.65 0.00 18.87
C GLN A 478 15.64 0.86 17.60
N ASP A 479 14.68 0.62 16.72
CA ASP A 479 14.56 1.36 15.46
C ASP A 479 14.23 2.85 15.75
N ALA A 480 13.28 3.13 16.63
CA ALA A 480 12.92 4.51 17.01
C ALA A 480 14.07 5.25 17.71
N GLU A 481 14.79 4.60 18.62
CA GLU A 481 15.95 5.19 19.31
C GLU A 481 17.08 5.53 18.32
N ALA A 482 17.39 4.65 17.37
CA ALA A 482 18.39 4.90 16.33
C ALA A 482 18.01 6.08 15.42
N ILE A 483 16.71 6.21 15.09
CA ILE A 483 16.20 7.35 14.33
C ILE A 483 16.30 8.65 15.15
N LEU A 484 15.95 8.62 16.44
CA LEU A 484 16.06 9.78 17.32
C LEU A 484 17.52 10.23 17.51
N ASP A 485 18.47 9.29 17.59
CA ASP A 485 19.89 9.60 17.59
C ASP A 485 20.31 10.35 16.31
N THR A 486 19.81 9.91 15.14
CA THR A 486 20.03 10.59 13.85
C THR A 486 19.37 11.98 13.83
N TYR A 487 18.15 12.10 14.36
CA TYR A 487 17.43 13.37 14.49
C TYR A 487 18.22 14.38 15.35
N GLN A 488 18.86 13.96 16.43
CA GLN A 488 19.63 14.84 17.32
C GLN A 488 20.99 15.28 16.76
N GLN A 489 21.55 14.55 15.79
CA GLN A 489 22.83 14.92 15.17
C GLN A 489 22.75 16.22 14.37
N LYS A 490 23.73 17.11 14.56
CA LYS A 490 23.80 18.43 13.90
C LYS A 490 24.65 18.46 12.63
N GLY A 491 25.52 17.47 12.43
CA GLY A 491 26.40 17.38 11.26
C GLY A 491 25.61 17.04 10.00
N VAL A 492 25.95 17.71 8.88
CA VAL A 492 25.30 17.48 7.58
C VAL A 492 26.39 17.39 6.53
N ALA A 493 26.42 16.28 5.79
CA ALA A 493 27.21 16.18 4.58
C ALA A 493 26.55 17.01 3.47
N GLY A 494 27.35 17.82 2.77
CA GLY A 494 26.92 18.54 1.59
C GLY A 494 27.09 17.69 0.33
N VAL A 495 26.34 18.03 -0.73
CA VAL A 495 26.59 17.49 -2.07
C VAL A 495 27.84 18.15 -2.63
N VAL A 496 28.76 17.34 -3.18
CA VAL A 496 29.93 17.82 -3.91
C VAL A 496 29.67 17.54 -5.39
N GLU A 497 29.37 18.57 -6.17
CA GLU A 497 29.03 18.41 -7.59
C GLU A 497 30.26 18.03 -8.42
N ASP A 498 31.40 18.68 -8.16
CA ASP A 498 32.68 18.42 -8.83
C ASP A 498 33.44 17.22 -8.22
N TYR A 499 32.74 16.18 -7.76
CA TYR A 499 33.33 15.05 -7.02
C TYR A 499 34.39 14.26 -7.80
N MET A 500 34.57 14.49 -9.11
CA MET A 500 35.55 13.81 -9.95
C MET A 500 36.95 14.45 -9.86
N GLU A 501 37.04 15.72 -9.44
CA GLU A 501 38.32 16.39 -9.25
C GLU A 501 39.04 15.79 -8.03
N ASP A 502 40.30 15.41 -8.22
CA ASP A 502 41.18 14.83 -7.18
C ASP A 502 40.62 13.64 -6.38
N SER A 503 39.63 12.92 -6.93
CA SER A 503 38.97 11.81 -6.22
C SER A 503 39.34 10.42 -6.72
N SER A 504 40.20 10.33 -7.74
CA SER A 504 40.70 9.05 -8.23
C SER A 504 41.56 8.38 -7.16
N TRP A 505 41.02 7.36 -6.49
CA TRP A 505 41.74 6.59 -5.46
C TRP A 505 43.04 5.98 -6.00
N LEU A 506 43.12 5.75 -7.32
CA LEU A 506 44.32 5.22 -7.99
C LEU A 506 45.52 6.15 -7.85
N ASN A 507 45.31 7.48 -7.76
CA ASN A 507 46.39 8.45 -7.59
C ASN A 507 47.05 8.39 -6.19
N TYR A 508 46.46 7.63 -5.26
CA TYR A 508 46.87 7.57 -3.86
C TYR A 508 47.33 6.18 -3.42
N VAL A 509 47.49 5.24 -4.36
CA VAL A 509 48.06 3.91 -4.13
C VAL A 509 49.30 3.72 -5.00
N VAL A 510 50.36 3.14 -4.43
CA VAL A 510 51.67 2.90 -5.08
C VAL A 510 51.76 1.48 -5.60
#